data_AF-A0A3R7RLI2-F1
#
_entry.id   AF-A0A3R7RLI2-F1
#
_cell.length_a   1.000
_cell.length_b   1.000
_cell.length_c   1.000
_cell.angle_alpha   90.00
_cell.angle_beta   90.00
_cell.angle_gamma   90.00
#
_symmetry.space_group_name_H-M   'P 1'
#
loop_
_entity.id
_entity.type
_entity.pdbx_description
1 polymer ?
#
loop_
_entity_poly.entity_id
_entity_poly.type
_entity_poly.pdbx_seq_one_letter_code
_entity_poly.pdbx_strand_id
1 'polypeptide(L)'
;MKNDEILIVQDYLKITFGNEDIQIRKSENDDDLNSIFIKNSRIGNIFRDIDPDDKEITYTVSIPISLSGDNDLSHQQYLINLFGTDKIFLTGRGSIDDSQEVYLKRSEDDEYIGIIYKNDDSSYTFTMSILDFDL
;
A
#
# COMPACT_ATOMS: atom_id res chain seq x y z
N MET A 1 -10.31 -5.24 12.60
CA MET A 1 -10.15 -6.40 11.70
C MET A 1 -10.14 -7.72 12.46
N LYS A 2 -11.08 -8.61 12.14
CA LYS A 2 -11.08 -10.00 12.61
C LYS A 2 -9.97 -10.81 11.93
N ASN A 3 -9.65 -11.98 12.48
CA ASN A 3 -8.58 -12.83 11.94
C ASN A 3 -8.86 -13.26 10.49
N ASP A 4 -10.09 -13.62 10.17
CA ASP A 4 -10.45 -14.05 8.82
C ASP A 4 -10.32 -12.91 7.81
N GLU A 5 -10.74 -11.70 8.17
CA GLU A 5 -10.56 -10.49 7.35
C GLU A 5 -9.07 -10.20 7.09
N ILE A 6 -8.23 -10.36 8.12
CA ILE A 6 -6.77 -10.20 7.99
C ILE A 6 -6.21 -11.16 6.95
N LEU A 7 -6.62 -12.43 6.98
CA LEU A 7 -6.12 -13.44 6.05
C LEU A 7 -6.53 -13.11 4.62
N ILE A 8 -7.79 -12.72 4.39
CA ILE A 8 -8.29 -12.34 3.07
C ILE A 8 -7.49 -11.16 2.50
N VAL A 9 -7.38 -10.06 3.26
CA VAL A 9 -6.67 -8.86 2.80
C VAL A 9 -5.16 -9.12 2.62
N GLN A 10 -4.56 -9.94 3.49
CA GLN A 10 -3.17 -10.34 3.35
C GLN A 10 -2.94 -11.14 2.06
N ASP A 11 -3.81 -12.11 1.77
CA ASP A 11 -3.70 -12.93 0.57
C ASP A 11 -3.92 -12.10 -0.70
N TYR A 12 -4.85 -11.14 -0.66
CA TYR A 12 -4.99 -10.14 -1.72
C TYR A 12 -3.69 -9.38 -1.97
N LEU A 13 -3.04 -8.84 -0.92
CA LEU A 13 -1.77 -8.10 -1.06
C LEU A 13 -0.65 -8.99 -1.62
N LYS A 14 -0.56 -10.25 -1.16
CA LYS A 14 0.42 -11.22 -1.65
C LYS A 14 0.25 -11.48 -3.15
N ILE A 15 -0.99 -11.69 -3.60
CA ILE A 15 -1.31 -11.91 -5.02
C ILE A 15 -1.03 -10.65 -5.84
N THR A 16 -1.48 -9.49 -5.36
CA THR A 16 -1.32 -8.19 -6.02
C THR A 16 0.14 -7.86 -6.28
N PHE A 17 1.00 -8.02 -5.26
CA PHE A 17 2.43 -7.72 -5.39
C PHE A 17 3.29 -8.92 -5.81
N GLY A 18 2.76 -10.14 -5.82
CA GLY A 18 3.51 -11.36 -6.08
C GLY A 18 4.54 -11.68 -4.99
N ASN A 19 4.25 -11.34 -3.73
CA ASN A 19 5.19 -11.46 -2.62
C ASN A 19 4.55 -12.18 -1.41
N GLU A 20 4.90 -13.45 -1.26
CA GLU A 20 4.42 -14.33 -0.18
C GLU A 20 4.89 -13.95 1.23
N ASP A 21 5.92 -13.10 1.34
CA ASP A 21 6.46 -12.66 2.63
C ASP A 21 5.63 -11.54 3.29
N ILE A 22 4.61 -11.03 2.60
CA ILE A 22 3.70 -10.02 3.15
C ILE A 22 2.88 -10.63 4.28
N GLN A 23 2.89 -9.96 5.43
CA GLN A 23 2.14 -10.33 6.62
C GLN A 23 1.40 -9.14 7.19
N ILE A 24 0.14 -9.35 7.60
CA ILE A 24 -0.60 -8.38 8.39
C ILE A 24 -0.66 -8.88 9.84
N ARG A 25 -0.25 -8.04 10.77
CA ARG A 25 -0.22 -8.35 12.21
C ARG A 25 -1.15 -7.41 12.96
N LYS A 26 -1.95 -7.99 13.86
CA LYS A 26 -2.85 -7.25 14.72
C LYS A 26 -2.12 -6.26 15.61
N SER A 27 -2.72 -5.09 15.78
CA SER A 27 -2.39 -4.23 16.91
C SER A 27 -3.02 -4.79 18.18
N GLU A 28 -2.35 -4.59 19.31
CA GLU A 28 -2.87 -4.97 20.63
C GLU A 28 -3.94 -4.00 21.13
N ASN A 29 -3.97 -2.77 20.60
CA ASN A 29 -4.73 -1.65 21.16
C ASN A 29 -5.82 -1.11 20.23
N ASP A 30 -5.81 -1.53 18.97
CA ASP A 30 -6.70 -1.01 17.94
C ASP A 30 -7.01 -2.12 16.94
N ASP A 31 -8.24 -2.62 16.95
CA ASP A 31 -8.60 -3.71 16.04
C ASP A 31 -8.58 -3.24 14.58
N ASP A 32 -8.86 -1.97 14.30
CA ASP A 32 -9.01 -1.44 12.93
C ASP A 32 -7.68 -0.97 12.34
N LEU A 33 -6.70 -0.62 13.18
CA LEU A 33 -5.34 -0.31 12.75
C LEU A 33 -4.40 -1.51 12.93
N ASN A 34 -3.99 -2.12 11.81
CA ASN A 34 -3.09 -3.27 11.80
C ASN A 34 -1.76 -2.90 11.14
N SER A 35 -0.70 -3.63 11.45
CA SER A 35 0.64 -3.36 10.89
C SER A 35 0.97 -4.32 9.76
N ILE A 36 1.54 -3.78 8.68
CA ILE A 36 2.03 -4.56 7.54
C ILE A 36 3.51 -4.82 7.73
N PHE A 37 3.92 -6.07 7.52
CA PHE A 37 5.29 -6.55 7.58
C PHE A 37 5.66 -7.23 6.27
N ILE A 38 6.94 -7.13 5.92
CA ILE A 38 7.59 -8.05 4.98
C ILE A 38 8.68 -8.78 5.75
N LYS A 39 8.56 -10.11 5.83
CA LYS A 39 9.36 -10.95 6.74
C LYS A 39 9.25 -10.45 8.19
N ASN A 40 10.29 -9.82 8.71
CA ASN A 40 10.35 -9.30 10.08
C ASN A 40 10.40 -7.77 10.16
N SER A 41 10.38 -7.07 9.02
CA SER A 41 10.41 -5.60 8.98
C SER A 41 9.01 -5.04 8.86
N ARG A 42 8.62 -4.14 9.76
CA ARG A 42 7.38 -3.37 9.64
C ARG A 42 7.56 -2.35 8.52
N ILE A 43 6.64 -2.34 7.57
CA ILE A 43 6.71 -1.46 6.39
C ILE A 43 5.61 -0.39 6.40
N GLY A 44 4.54 -0.59 7.16
CA GLY A 44 3.43 0.35 7.21
C GLY A 44 2.27 -0.17 8.03
N ASN A 45 1.09 0.33 7.73
CA ASN A 45 -0.15 -0.03 8.39
C ASN A 45 -1.29 -0.16 7.39
N ILE A 46 -2.32 -0.88 7.82
CA ILE A 46 -3.59 -0.99 7.13
C ILE A 46 -4.70 -0.61 8.10
N PHE A 47 -5.57 0.30 7.67
CA PHE A 47 -6.71 0.78 8.44
C PHE A 47 -8.00 0.29 7.82
N ARG A 48 -8.88 -0.30 8.63
CA ARG A 48 -10.21 -0.73 8.21
C ARG A 48 -11.23 0.36 8.54
N ASP A 49 -11.99 0.78 7.55
CA ASP A 49 -13.08 1.73 7.70
C ASP A 49 -14.41 1.13 7.21
N ILE A 50 -15.52 1.63 7.74
CA ILE A 50 -16.87 1.29 7.27
C ILE A 50 -17.58 2.59 6.95
N ASP A 51 -18.03 2.74 5.70
CA ASP A 51 -18.88 3.86 5.34
C ASP A 51 -20.21 3.78 6.12
N PRO A 52 -20.61 4.84 6.85
CA PRO A 52 -21.79 4.82 7.69
C PRO A 52 -23.11 4.73 6.91
N ASP A 53 -23.13 5.12 5.64
CA ASP A 53 -24.32 5.24 4.81
C ASP A 53 -24.64 3.92 4.08
N ASP A 54 -23.66 3.29 3.44
CA ASP A 54 -23.86 2.06 2.65
C ASP A 54 -23.23 0.80 3.27
N LYS A 55 -22.46 0.94 4.35
CA LYS A 55 -21.74 -0.13 5.06
C LYS A 55 -20.66 -0.80 4.22
N GLU A 56 -20.18 -0.17 3.15
CA GLU A 56 -19.01 -0.64 2.41
C GLU A 56 -17.76 -0.61 3.30
N ILE A 57 -16.99 -1.68 3.22
CA ILE A 57 -15.75 -1.81 3.99
C ILE A 57 -14.58 -1.42 3.08
N THR A 58 -13.78 -0.45 3.53
CA THR A 58 -12.56 -0.04 2.85
C THR A 58 -11.35 -0.37 3.73
N TYR A 59 -10.32 -0.94 3.12
CA TYR A 59 -9.02 -1.15 3.75
C TYR A 59 -8.00 -0.19 3.14
N THR A 60 -7.48 0.74 3.93
CA THR A 60 -6.48 1.71 3.50
C THR A 60 -5.09 1.25 3.91
N VAL A 61 -4.27 0.85 2.95
CA VAL A 61 -2.84 0.63 3.12
C VAL A 61 -2.12 1.98 3.13
N SER A 62 -1.22 2.17 4.09
CA SER A 62 -0.38 3.35 4.20
C SER A 62 1.06 2.95 4.57
N ILE A 63 2.00 3.33 3.70
CA ILE A 63 3.41 2.97 3.78
C ILE A 63 4.24 4.25 3.72
N PRO A 64 4.92 4.64 4.81
CA PRO A 64 5.86 5.74 4.76
C PRO A 64 7.04 5.37 3.86
N ILE A 65 7.41 6.27 2.96
CA ILE A 65 8.55 6.10 2.06
C ILE A 65 9.77 6.67 2.75
N SER A 66 10.64 5.78 3.21
CA SER A 66 11.90 6.14 3.86
C SER A 66 13.03 6.12 2.85
N LEU A 67 13.21 7.23 2.12
CA LEU A 67 14.43 7.45 1.33
C LEU A 67 15.52 8.00 2.27
N SER A 68 16.34 7.14 2.86
CA SER A 68 17.46 7.56 3.70
C SER A 68 18.76 7.67 2.91
N GLY A 69 19.30 8.90 2.82
CA GLY A 69 20.70 9.26 2.51
C GLY A 69 21.20 9.00 1.09
N ASP A 70 21.77 10.04 0.45
CA ASP A 70 22.64 10.13 -0.77
C ASP A 70 22.37 9.22 -1.99
N ASN A 71 21.39 8.34 -1.92
CA ASN A 71 20.93 7.49 -3.00
C ASN A 71 19.75 8.21 -3.64
N ASP A 72 19.93 8.64 -4.89
CA ASP A 72 18.87 9.16 -5.79
C ASP A 72 17.87 8.06 -6.18
N LEU A 73 17.40 7.29 -5.20
CA LEU A 73 16.43 6.22 -5.40
C LEU A 73 15.07 6.87 -5.65
N SER A 74 14.50 6.63 -6.83
CA SER A 74 13.15 7.08 -7.14
C SER A 74 12.12 6.35 -6.27
N HIS A 75 10.96 6.98 -6.06
CA HIS A 75 9.82 6.35 -5.38
C HIS A 75 9.42 5.01 -6.01
N GLN A 76 9.51 4.90 -7.35
CA GLN A 76 9.25 3.65 -8.06
C GLN A 76 10.25 2.57 -7.64
N GLN A 77 11.55 2.87 -7.66
CA GLN A 77 12.56 1.88 -7.31
C GLN A 77 12.46 1.49 -5.83
N TYR A 78 12.07 2.43 -4.95
CA TYR A 78 11.76 2.10 -3.56
C TYR A 78 10.64 1.07 -3.45
N LEU A 79 9.49 1.27 -4.09
CA LEU A 79 8.38 0.32 -4.03
C LEU A 79 8.72 -1.03 -4.68
N ILE A 80 9.42 -1.03 -5.82
CA ILE A 80 9.93 -2.25 -6.47
C ILE A 80 10.80 -3.05 -5.50
N ASN A 81 11.73 -2.38 -4.80
CA ASN A 81 12.62 -3.03 -3.84
C ASN A 81 11.87 -3.51 -2.59
N LEU A 82 10.93 -2.70 -2.09
CA LEU A 82 10.13 -3.00 -0.90
C LEU A 82 9.30 -4.26 -1.13
N PHE A 83 8.54 -4.31 -2.23
CA PHE A 83 7.63 -5.40 -2.54
C PHE A 83 8.28 -6.55 -3.31
N GLY A 84 9.49 -6.37 -3.85
CA GLY A 84 10.20 -7.41 -4.60
C GLY A 84 9.58 -7.73 -5.97
N THR A 85 8.97 -6.74 -6.63
CA THR A 85 8.26 -6.91 -7.91
C THR A 85 8.64 -5.80 -8.89
N ASP A 86 8.91 -6.15 -10.14
CA ASP A 86 9.25 -5.21 -11.23
C ASP A 86 8.02 -4.68 -11.99
N LYS A 87 6.82 -5.10 -11.56
CA LYS A 87 5.54 -4.72 -12.17
C LYS A 87 5.07 -3.32 -11.75
N ILE A 88 5.64 -2.75 -10.70
CA ILE A 88 5.25 -1.42 -10.21
C ILE A 88 5.86 -0.35 -11.10
N PHE A 89 5.05 0.62 -11.50
CA PHE A 89 5.53 1.84 -12.13
C PHE A 89 4.70 3.05 -11.71
N LEU A 90 5.30 4.23 -11.81
CA LEU A 90 4.70 5.49 -11.38
C LEU A 90 4.48 6.42 -12.56
N THR A 91 3.41 7.21 -12.50
CA THR A 91 3.14 8.29 -13.45
C THR A 91 3.04 9.62 -12.71
N GLY A 92 3.47 10.70 -13.38
CA GLY A 92 3.28 12.05 -12.87
C GLY A 92 1.87 12.56 -13.13
N ARG A 93 1.39 13.47 -12.28
CA ARG A 93 0.02 14.00 -12.34
C ARG A 93 -0.05 15.35 -13.05
N GLY A 94 0.60 15.42 -14.23
CA GLY A 94 0.68 16.64 -15.02
C GLY A 94 1.54 17.71 -14.35
N SER A 95 0.93 18.84 -13.97
CA SER A 95 1.61 19.96 -13.31
C SER A 95 1.68 19.84 -11.78
N ILE A 96 1.09 18.78 -11.22
CA ILE A 96 1.11 18.51 -9.78
C ILE A 96 2.40 17.75 -9.47
N ASP A 97 3.27 18.33 -8.65
CA ASP A 97 4.60 17.79 -8.29
C ASP A 97 4.68 17.21 -6.88
N ASP A 98 3.61 17.36 -6.08
CA ASP A 98 3.50 16.81 -4.73
C ASP A 98 3.03 15.35 -4.70
N SER A 99 2.70 14.76 -5.86
CA SER A 99 2.12 13.42 -5.91
C SER A 99 2.36 12.68 -7.22
N GLN A 100 2.36 11.36 -7.14
CA GLN A 100 2.53 10.43 -8.26
C GLN A 100 1.53 9.29 -8.14
N GLU A 101 0.91 8.90 -9.24
CA GLU A 101 0.03 7.73 -9.29
C GLU A 101 0.88 6.47 -9.41
N VAL A 102 0.43 5.39 -8.78
CA VAL A 102 1.11 4.10 -8.74
C VAL A 102 0.27 3.07 -9.47
N TYR A 103 0.91 2.35 -10.38
CA TYR A 103 0.27 1.35 -11.22
C TYR A 103 0.99 0.01 -11.14
N LEU A 104 0.25 -1.07 -11.41
CA LEU A 104 0.76 -2.41 -11.66
C LEU A 104 0.60 -2.78 -13.13
N LYS A 105 1.68 -3.25 -13.74
CA LYS A 105 1.64 -3.86 -15.08
C LYS A 105 0.85 -5.16 -15.04
N ARG A 106 -0.23 -5.24 -15.82
CA ARG A 106 -0.96 -6.48 -16.11
C ARG A 106 -0.84 -6.85 -17.59
N SER A 107 -1.35 -8.02 -17.96
CA SER A 107 -1.28 -8.52 -19.34
C SER A 107 -2.20 -7.77 -20.30
N GLU A 108 -3.31 -7.21 -19.80
CA GLU A 108 -4.33 -6.54 -20.62
C GLU A 108 -4.19 -5.03 -20.48
N ASP A 109 -4.40 -4.50 -19.28
CA ASP A 109 -4.31 -3.07 -18.99
C ASP A 109 -3.56 -2.81 -17.67
N ASP A 110 -2.82 -1.71 -17.61
CA ASP A 110 -2.17 -1.29 -16.38
C ASP A 110 -3.22 -0.90 -15.32
N GLU A 111 -3.05 -1.43 -14.11
CA GLU A 111 -4.00 -1.25 -13.02
C GLU A 111 -3.54 -0.13 -12.09
N TYR A 112 -4.38 0.87 -11.86
CA TYR A 112 -4.15 1.87 -10.82
C TYR A 112 -4.31 1.22 -9.44
N ILE A 113 -3.29 1.35 -8.58
CA ILE A 113 -3.33 0.79 -7.23
C ILE A 113 -3.22 1.82 -6.12
N GLY A 114 -2.90 3.08 -6.44
CA GLY A 114 -2.78 4.08 -5.39
C GLY A 114 -1.97 5.29 -5.78
N ILE A 115 -1.61 6.06 -4.76
CA ILE A 115 -0.92 7.34 -4.92
C ILE A 115 0.20 7.46 -3.91
N ILE A 116 1.30 8.06 -4.33
CA ILE A 116 2.33 8.58 -3.44
C ILE A 116 2.09 10.07 -3.34
N TYR A 117 2.01 10.59 -2.13
CA TYR A 117 1.88 12.02 -1.89
C TYR A 117 2.92 12.50 -0.90
N LYS A 118 3.31 13.77 -1.07
CA LYS A 118 4.20 14.49 -0.18
C LYS A 118 3.43 14.98 1.03
N ASN A 119 3.92 14.65 2.21
CA ASN A 119 3.41 15.16 3.49
C ASN A 119 3.95 16.58 3.76
N ASP A 120 3.34 17.29 4.71
CA ASP A 120 3.74 18.65 5.10
C ASP A 120 5.19 18.74 5.59
N ASP A 121 5.71 17.66 6.19
CA ASP A 121 7.10 17.54 6.64
C ASP A 121 8.08 17.15 5.52
N SER A 122 7.64 17.17 4.26
CA SER A 122 8.37 16.75 3.06
C SER A 122 8.76 15.27 2.99
N SER A 123 8.25 14.43 3.90
CA SER A 123 8.25 12.99 3.72
C SER A 123 7.20 12.57 2.67
N TYR A 124 7.24 11.33 2.23
CA TYR A 124 6.25 10.79 1.29
C TYR A 124 5.56 9.57 1.88
N THR A 125 4.30 9.38 1.51
CA THR A 125 3.51 8.21 1.90
C THR A 125 2.90 7.59 0.64
N PHE A 126 3.05 6.28 0.48
CA PHE A 126 2.25 5.51 -0.47
C PHE A 126 0.94 5.10 0.21
N THR A 127 -0.19 5.39 -0.44
CA THR A 127 -1.51 4.93 -0.04
C THR A 127 -2.18 4.13 -1.15
N MET A 128 -2.85 3.05 -0.74
CA MET A 128 -3.67 2.18 -1.58
C MET A 128 -4.97 1.90 -0.84
N SER A 129 -6.09 1.96 -1.56
CA SER A 129 -7.41 1.56 -1.06
C SER A 129 -7.77 0.20 -1.64
N ILE A 130 -8.33 -0.66 -0.80
CA ILE A 130 -8.86 -1.97 -1.18
C ILE A 130 -10.31 -1.99 -0.76
N LEU A 131 -11.22 -2.23 -1.69
CA LEU A 131 -12.64 -2.31 -1.43
C LEU A 131 -13.00 -3.78 -1.18
N ASP A 132 -14.01 -4.02 -0.35
CA ASP A 132 -14.40 -5.39 0.01
C ASP A 132 -14.83 -6.26 -1.19
N PHE A 133 -15.35 -5.64 -2.25
CA PHE A 133 -15.67 -6.34 -3.50
C PHE A 133 -14.44 -6.69 -4.35
N ASP A 134 -13.26 -6.16 -4.05
CA ASP A 134 -11.99 -6.52 -4.69
C ASP A 134 -11.36 -7.79 -4.09
N LEU A 135 -11.88 -8.28 -2.96
CA LEU A 135 -11.33 -9.37 -2.14
C LEU A 135 -11.82 -10.77 -2.50
#